data_AF-A0A1Z8TZ80-F1
#
_entry.id   AF-A0A1Z8TZ80-F1
#
_cell.length_a   1.000
_cell.length_b   1.000
_cell.length_c   1.000
_cell.angle_alpha   90.00
_cell.angle_beta   90.00
_cell.angle_gamma   90.00
#
_symmetry.space_group_name_H-M   'P 1'
#
loop_
_entity.id
_entity.type
_entity.pdbx_description
1 polymer ?
#
loop_
_entity_poly.entity_id
_entity_poly.type
_entity_poly.pdbx_seq_one_letter_code
_entity_poly.pdbx_strand_id
1 'polypeptide(L)'
;MEIKAYLKPQCGWSMGVRAIMDKYSLKYEDLDIINNRQIYEEMVTKSGQPLSPCVEVNGEMLADVSGEEVENYLLSNNLVQKNDVSTEVPIDAPCSDEEHEAMRQKASGSSPVRFF
;
A
#
# COMPACT_ATOMS: atom_id res chain seq x y z
N MET A 1 7.71 -7.08 -16.21
CA MET A 1 7.84 -6.20 -15.03
C MET A 1 7.27 -6.95 -13.85
N GLU A 2 8.10 -7.20 -12.84
CA GLU A 2 7.68 -7.85 -11.60
C GLU A 2 7.44 -6.75 -10.57
N ILE A 3 6.25 -6.73 -9.97
CA ILE A 3 5.86 -5.73 -8.97
C ILE A 3 5.29 -6.45 -7.77
N LYS A 4 5.83 -6.14 -6.59
CA LYS A 4 5.29 -6.58 -5.30
C LYS A 4 4.97 -5.37 -4.46
N ALA A 5 3.71 -5.22 -4.07
CA ALA A 5 3.25 -4.10 -3.25
C ALA A 5 2.91 -4.61 -1.85
N TYR A 6 3.68 -4.17 -0.85
CA TYR A 6 3.48 -4.48 0.56
C TYR A 6 2.55 -3.46 1.19
N LEU A 7 1.27 -3.82 1.28
CA LEU A 7 0.18 -2.89 1.49
C LEU A 7 -0.64 -3.26 2.73
N LYS A 8 -1.24 -2.23 3.33
CA LYS A 8 -2.27 -2.42 4.34
C LYS A 8 -3.62 -2.60 3.62
N PRO A 9 -4.51 -3.50 4.09
CA PRO A 9 -5.83 -3.70 3.47
C PRO A 9 -6.71 -2.45 3.48
N GLN A 10 -6.55 -1.60 4.50
CA GLN A 10 -7.34 -0.40 4.71
C GLN A 10 -6.37 0.73 5.10
N CYS A 11 -5.84 1.42 4.08
CA CYS A 11 -5.01 2.60 4.27
C CYS A 11 -5.05 3.48 3.03
N GLY A 12 -5.28 4.79 3.19
CA GLY A 12 -5.35 5.76 2.08
C GLY A 12 -4.13 5.70 1.16
N TRP A 13 -2.93 5.71 1.76
CA TRP A 13 -1.67 5.56 1.01
C TRP A 13 -1.59 4.23 0.24
N SER A 14 -2.01 3.12 0.86
CA SER A 14 -2.03 1.82 0.19
C SER A 14 -3.06 1.76 -0.95
N MET A 15 -4.20 2.44 -0.78
CA MET A 15 -5.21 2.57 -1.84
C MET A 15 -4.69 3.41 -3.00
N GLY A 16 -3.93 4.47 -2.73
CA GLY A 16 -3.26 5.27 -3.76
C GLY A 16 -2.33 4.44 -4.63
N VAL A 17 -1.51 3.56 -4.03
CA VAL A 17 -0.65 2.64 -4.78
C VAL A 17 -1.47 1.69 -5.65
N ARG A 18 -2.54 1.07 -5.11
CA ARG A 18 -3.44 0.20 -5.91
C ARG A 18 -4.05 0.93 -7.08
N ALA A 19 -4.51 2.16 -6.88
CA ALA A 19 -5.13 2.97 -7.91
C ALA A 19 -4.17 3.27 -9.07
N ILE A 20 -2.88 3.47 -8.79
CA ILE A 20 -1.86 3.63 -9.84
C ILE A 20 -1.62 2.33 -10.59
N MET A 21 -1.56 1.19 -9.90
CA MET A 21 -1.45 -0.10 -10.58
C MET A 21 -2.64 -0.34 -11.51
N ASP A 22 -3.86 -0.02 -11.06
CA ASP A 22 -5.08 -0.17 -11.85
C ASP A 22 -5.13 0.82 -13.03
N LYS A 23 -4.77 2.10 -12.81
CA LYS A 23 -4.67 3.14 -13.85
C LYS A 23 -3.83 2.70 -15.04
N TYR A 24 -2.72 2.02 -14.78
CA TYR A 24 -1.82 1.52 -15.81
C TYR A 24 -2.07 0.05 -16.17
N SER A 25 -3.11 -0.57 -15.61
CA SER A 25 -3.45 -2.00 -15.80
C SER A 25 -2.25 -2.93 -15.57
N LEU A 26 -1.46 -2.62 -14.54
CA LEU A 26 -0.25 -3.35 -14.18
C LEU A 26 -0.63 -4.63 -13.43
N LYS A 27 0.09 -5.71 -13.73
CA LYS A 27 0.03 -6.91 -12.91
C LYS A 27 1.01 -6.74 -11.75
N TYR A 28 0.52 -6.87 -10.53
CA TYR A 28 1.31 -6.79 -9.31
C TYR A 28 0.81 -7.79 -8.28
N GLU A 29 1.66 -8.14 -7.34
CA GLU A 29 1.29 -8.90 -6.15
C GLU A 29 0.86 -7.92 -5.06
N ASP A 30 -0.40 -8.02 -4.63
CA ASP A 30 -0.93 -7.28 -3.48
C ASP A 30 -0.68 -8.08 -2.20
N LEU A 31 0.34 -7.69 -1.46
CA LEU A 31 0.84 -8.40 -0.29
C LEU A 31 0.34 -7.74 1.00
N ASP A 32 -0.55 -8.44 1.71
CA ASP A 32 -1.16 -7.96 2.96
C ASP A 32 -0.22 -8.12 4.16
N ILE A 33 0.37 -7.01 4.60
CA ILE A 33 1.30 -6.97 5.73
C ILE A 33 0.63 -6.99 7.11
N ILE A 34 -0.71 -6.82 7.18
CA ILE A 34 -1.44 -6.80 8.44
C ILE A 34 -1.86 -8.21 8.83
N ASN A 35 -2.38 -8.98 7.88
CA ASN A 35 -2.89 -10.33 8.15
C ASN A 35 -1.82 -11.42 7.97
N ASN A 36 -0.68 -11.10 7.34
CA ASN A 36 0.42 -12.04 7.16
C ASN A 36 1.74 -11.52 7.74
N ARG A 37 2.13 -12.10 8.88
CA ARG A 37 3.36 -11.72 9.60
C ARG A 37 4.64 -11.99 8.80
N GLN A 38 4.68 -13.05 8.00
CA GLN A 38 5.87 -13.38 7.20
C GLN A 38 6.11 -12.33 6.11
N ILE A 39 5.03 -11.87 5.47
CA ILE A 39 5.09 -10.79 4.48
C ILE A 39 5.58 -9.49 5.13
N TYR A 40 5.09 -9.17 6.34
CA TYR A 40 5.58 -8.01 7.07
C TYR A 40 7.08 -8.12 7.40
N GLU A 41 7.55 -9.26 7.90
CA GLU A 41 8.98 -9.48 8.19
C GLU A 41 9.85 -9.38 6.93
N GLU A 42 9.37 -9.89 5.80
CA GLU A 42 10.02 -9.75 4.49
C GLU A 42 10.11 -8.27 4.07
N MET A 43 9.00 -7.54 4.18
CA MET A 43 8.94 -6.10 3.88
C MET A 43 9.99 -5.35 4.71
N VAL A 44 9.99 -5.52 6.04
CA VAL A 44 10.93 -4.81 6.94
C VAL A 44 12.37 -5.15 6.60
N THR A 45 12.65 -6.41 6.29
CA THR A 45 14.01 -6.85 5.95
C THR A 45 14.49 -6.22 4.65
N LYS A 46 13.63 -6.14 3.64
CA LYS A 46 13.98 -5.57 2.33
C LYS A 46 14.00 -4.05 2.31
N SER A 47 13.05 -3.39 2.98
CA SER A 47 12.93 -1.93 3.01
C SER A 47 13.81 -1.27 4.08
N GLY A 48 14.24 -2.02 5.10
CA GLY A 48 14.96 -1.50 6.26
C GLY A 48 14.08 -0.74 7.24
N GLN A 49 12.74 -0.77 7.08
CA GLN A 49 11.81 0.02 7.89
C GLN A 49 10.43 -0.65 8.07
N PRO A 50 9.66 -0.28 9.12
CA PRO A 50 8.33 -0.83 9.37
C PRO A 50 7.19 -0.07 8.67
N LEU A 51 7.49 1.00 7.93
CA LEU A 51 6.48 1.84 7.29
C LEU A 51 5.96 1.21 5.99
N SER A 52 4.72 1.55 5.65
CA SER A 52 4.02 1.05 4.46
C SER A 52 3.11 2.17 3.97
N PRO A 53 3.00 2.37 2.64
CA PRO A 53 3.32 1.42 1.57
C PRO A 53 4.81 1.21 1.27
N CYS A 54 5.18 -0.02 0.89
CA CYS A 54 6.46 -0.31 0.24
C CYS A 54 6.18 -1.05 -1.07
N VAL A 55 6.89 -0.71 -2.16
CA VAL A 55 6.70 -1.34 -3.48
C VAL A 55 8.04 -1.76 -4.04
N GLU A 56 8.18 -3.02 -4.38
CA GLU A 56 9.34 -3.57 -5.07
C GLU A 56 9.04 -3.66 -6.57
N VAL A 57 9.83 -2.97 -7.40
CA VAL A 57 9.69 -2.94 -8.86
C VAL A 57 10.96 -3.50 -9.49
N ASN A 58 10.86 -4.66 -10.14
CA ASN A 58 12.01 -5.39 -10.73
C ASN A 58 13.20 -5.56 -9.75
N GLY A 59 12.92 -5.75 -8.47
CA GLY A 59 13.92 -5.89 -7.40
C GLY A 59 14.41 -4.58 -6.78
N GLU A 60 13.99 -3.42 -7.27
CA GLU A 60 14.25 -2.13 -6.63
C GLU A 60 13.15 -1.79 -5.63
N MET A 61 13.53 -1.51 -4.38
CA MET A 61 12.60 -1.24 -3.28
C MET A 61 12.31 0.26 -3.14
N LEU A 62 11.06 0.63 -3.29
CA LEU A 62 10.50 1.96 -2.99
C LEU A 62 9.81 1.88 -1.62
N ALA A 63 10.44 2.45 -0.60
CA ALA A 63 9.98 2.34 0.79
C ALA A 63 9.31 3.64 1.26
N ASP A 64 8.19 3.53 2.00
CA ASP A 64 7.38 4.66 2.49
C ASP A 64 6.91 5.60 1.37
N VAL A 65 6.26 5.04 0.36
CA VAL A 65 5.87 5.80 -0.85
C VAL A 65 4.38 5.94 -1.02
N SER A 66 3.97 7.06 -1.64
CA SER A 66 2.62 7.29 -2.11
C SER A 66 2.37 6.70 -3.51
N GLY A 67 1.11 6.70 -3.94
CA GLY A 67 0.77 6.33 -5.32
C GLY A 67 1.45 7.28 -6.32
N GLU A 68 1.44 8.58 -6.05
CA GLU A 68 2.08 9.57 -6.93
C GLU A 68 3.59 9.31 -7.08
N GLU A 69 4.29 9.01 -5.99
CA GLU A 69 5.72 8.69 -6.04
C GLU A 69 6.00 7.41 -6.84
N VAL A 70 5.16 6.39 -6.70
CA VAL A 70 5.25 5.17 -7.52
C VAL A 70 5.02 5.49 -9.00
N GLU A 71 4.01 6.29 -9.33
CA GLU A 71 3.75 6.72 -10.72
C GLU A 71 4.95 7.48 -11.30
N ASN A 72 5.51 8.42 -10.55
CA ASN A 72 6.68 9.19 -10.96
C ASN A 72 7.91 8.30 -11.17
N TYR A 73 8.12 7.28 -10.33
CA TYR A 73 9.19 6.30 -10.53
C TYR A 73 8.98 5.50 -11.82
N LEU A 74 7.75 5.00 -12.06
CA LEU A 74 7.45 4.23 -13.26
C LEU A 74 7.64 5.06 -14.54
N LEU A 75 7.24 6.33 -14.54
CA LEU A 75 7.40 7.24 -15.67
C LEU A 75 8.87 7.60 -15.91
N SER A 76 9.62 7.94 -14.85
CA SER A 76 11.03 8.31 -14.97
C SER A 76 11.92 7.16 -15.45
N ASN A 77 11.55 5.92 -15.11
CA ASN A 77 12.21 4.71 -15.58
C ASN A 77 11.65 4.17 -16.91
N ASN A 78 10.73 4.88 -17.56
CA ASN A 78 10.08 4.47 -18.82
C ASN A 78 9.40 3.09 -18.75
N LEU A 79 8.94 2.70 -17.56
CA LEU A 79 8.24 1.43 -17.32
C LEU A 79 6.77 1.49 -17.73
N VAL A 80 6.20 2.70 -17.77
CA VAL A 80 4.85 2.99 -18.25
C VAL A 80 4.87 4.23 -19.16
N GLN A 81 3.80 4.41 -19.93
CA GLN A 81 3.61 5.61 -20.76
C GLN A 81 2.56 6.49 -20.10
N LYS A 82 2.84 7.79 -19.98
CA LYS A 82 1.89 8.75 -19.40
C LYS A 82 0.55 8.66 -20.10
N ASN A 83 -0.52 8.60 -19.31
CA ASN A 83 -1.89 8.68 -19.79
C ASN A 83 -2.70 9.70 -18.98
N ASP A 84 -3.80 10.17 -19.54
CA ASP A 84 -4.68 11.18 -18.93
C ASP A 84 -5.82 10.53 -18.10
N VAL A 85 -5.66 9.27 -17.72
CA VAL A 85 -6.65 8.57 -16.90
C VAL A 85 -6.57 9.09 -15.46
N SER A 86 -7.66 9.61 -14.94
CA SER A 86 -7.77 10.00 -13.53
C SER A 86 -8.01 8.77 -12.66
N THR A 87 -7.40 8.71 -11.48
CA THR A 87 -7.73 7.71 -10.47
C THR A 87 -9.04 8.06 -9.77
N GLU A 88 -9.79 7.05 -9.35
CA GLU A 88 -11.04 7.24 -8.60
C GLU A 88 -10.80 7.68 -7.14
N VAL A 89 -9.58 7.46 -6.63
CA VAL A 89 -9.19 7.76 -5.25
C VAL A 89 -7.93 8.63 -5.16
N PRO A 90 -7.76 9.28 -4.00
CA PRO A 90 -6.53 9.72 -3.38
C PRO A 90 -5.24 8.99 -3.79
N ILE A 91 -4.31 9.54 -4.57
CA ILE A 91 -2.99 8.87 -4.76
C ILE A 91 -1.91 9.37 -3.78
N ASP A 92 -2.10 10.56 -3.20
CA ASP A 92 -1.20 11.20 -2.25
C ASP A 92 -1.97 11.71 -1.03
N ALA A 93 -2.60 10.79 -0.30
CA ALA A 93 -3.41 11.13 0.86
C ALA A 93 -3.37 10.04 1.95
N PRO A 94 -3.31 10.44 3.24
CA PRO A 94 -3.50 9.52 4.35
C PRO A 94 -4.94 9.01 4.41
N CYS A 95 -5.18 8.01 5.25
CA CYS A 95 -6.55 7.60 5.58
C CYS A 95 -7.31 8.78 6.21
N SER A 96 -8.62 8.84 6.02
CA SER A 96 -9.45 9.83 6.69
C SER A 96 -9.73 9.46 8.16
N ASP A 97 -10.05 10.45 8.99
CA ASP A 97 -10.40 10.23 10.40
C ASP A 97 -11.63 9.31 10.57
N GLU A 98 -12.58 9.38 9.64
CA GLU A 98 -13.76 8.50 9.58
C GLU A 98 -13.38 7.04 9.32
N GLU A 99 -12.40 6.77 8.46
CA GLU A 99 -11.88 5.43 8.22
C GLU A 99 -11.17 4.87 9.46
N HIS A 100 -10.38 5.71 10.15
CA HIS A 100 -9.76 5.35 11.42
C HIS A 100 -10.81 5.03 12.50
N GLU A 101 -11.92 5.76 12.55
CA GLU A 101 -13.01 5.48 13.48
C GLU A 101 -13.73 4.16 13.18
N ALA A 102 -14.04 3.89 11.91
CA ALA A 102 -14.64 2.62 11.49
C ALA A 102 -13.74 1.42 11.87
N MET A 103 -12.41 1.56 11.81
CA MET A 103 -11.48 0.53 12.25
C MET A 103 -11.48 0.33 13.78
N ARG A 104 -11.55 1.42 14.57
CA ARG A 104 -11.72 1.32 16.03
C ARG A 104 -13.01 0.57 16.40
N GLN A 105 -14.10 0.83 15.68
CA GLN A 105 -15.38 0.17 15.89
C GLN A 105 -15.36 -1.31 15.48
N LYS A 106 -14.58 -1.70 14.45
CA LYS A 106 -14.40 -3.11 14.07
C LYS A 106 -13.48 -3.87 15.03
N ALA A 107 -12.47 -3.22 15.60
CA ALA A 107 -11.55 -3.84 16.57
C ALA A 107 -12.16 -4.06 17.97
N SER A 108 -13.21 -3.31 18.34
CA SER A 108 -13.88 -3.43 19.64
C SER A 108 -14.86 -4.61 19.76
N GLY A 109 -15.01 -5.42 18.71
CA GLY A 109 -15.79 -6.68 18.73
C GLY A 109 -15.13 -7.85 19.47
N SER A 110 -13.87 -7.73 19.90
CA SER A 110 -13.22 -8.72 20.75
C SER A 110 -13.56 -8.46 22.22
N SER A 111 -14.36 -9.36 22.79
CA SER A 111 -14.89 -9.32 24.17
C SER A 111 -13.87 -8.83 25.21
N PRO A 112 -14.28 -8.02 26.20
CA PRO A 112 -13.39 -7.62 27.27
C PRO A 112 -13.00 -8.87 28.07
N VAL A 113 -11.70 -9.17 28.12
CA VAL A 113 -11.13 -10.16 29.03
C VAL A 113 -11.49 -9.71 30.45
N ARG A 114 -12.49 -10.37 31.06
CA ARG A 114 -12.78 -10.22 32.48
C ARG A 114 -11.65 -10.91 33.24
N PHE A 115 -10.81 -10.11 33.88
CA PHE A 115 -9.91 -10.60 34.92
C PHE A 115 -10.75 -11.00 36.14
N PHE A 116 -10.71 -12.29 36.50
CA PHE A 116 -11.20 -12.82 37.78
C PHE A 116 -10.08 -12.81 38.80
#